data_AF-A0A4S9XUR3-F1
#
_entry.id   AF-A0A4S9XUR3-F1
#
_cell.length_a   1.000
_cell.length_b   1.000
_cell.length_c   1.000
_cell.angle_alpha   90.00
_cell.angle_beta   90.00
_cell.angle_gamma   90.00
#
_symmetry.space_group_name_H-M   'P 1'
#
loop_
_entity.id
_entity.type
_entity.pdbx_description
1 polymer ?
#
loop_
_entity_poly.entity_id
_entity_poly.type
_entity_poly.pdbx_seq_one_letter_code
_entity_poly.pdbx_strand_id
1 'polypeptide(L)'
;MEALTATVKQLTEILAQVGASLAAATQKLEQTTKSLLSSEESLTSTKELLASKEEELASTKEELASNKESLGSTKKELASTNEDLTLGNQSLTSVKELLVSTEEKLASANQSLASTKEEREQTASALQQSKKDAIEMLKAQIASRNEDIVMAEKARDDSEYDQEIIGRRLQLSGDADVPDKLREQLGIFSNDLCSEIAITMAPLSRSVTRWKEQKKEAIAIIVRLESQLES
;
A
#
# COMPACT_ATOMS: atom_id res chain seq x y z
N MET A 1 -137.56 -27.54 63.64
CA MET A 1 -136.44 -28.52 63.69
C MET A 1 -135.78 -28.65 62.32
N GLU A 2 -136.52 -28.97 61.25
CA GLU A 2 -135.94 -29.15 59.89
C GLU A 2 -135.18 -27.94 59.32
N ALA A 3 -135.71 -26.72 59.47
CA ALA A 3 -135.06 -25.51 58.94
C ALA A 3 -133.68 -25.25 59.56
N LEU A 4 -133.54 -25.47 60.87
CA LEU A 4 -132.28 -25.34 61.61
C LEU A 4 -131.27 -26.39 61.16
N THR A 5 -131.71 -27.64 60.96
CA THR A 5 -130.89 -28.72 60.41
C THR A 5 -130.37 -28.41 59.01
N ALA A 6 -131.20 -27.79 58.16
CA ALA A 6 -130.79 -27.36 56.82
C ALA A 6 -129.77 -26.21 56.86
N THR A 7 -129.92 -25.24 57.78
CA THR A 7 -128.95 -24.13 57.93
C THR A 7 -127.61 -24.63 58.48
N VAL A 8 -127.64 -25.54 59.47
CA VAL A 8 -126.42 -26.18 59.99
C VAL A 8 -125.71 -26.95 58.88
N LYS A 9 -126.44 -27.70 58.06
CA LYS A 9 -125.88 -28.43 56.90
C LYS A 9 -125.22 -27.48 55.89
N GLN A 10 -125.89 -26.39 55.52
CA GLN A 10 -125.33 -25.38 54.62
C GLN A 10 -124.09 -24.71 55.21
N LEU A 11 -124.10 -24.34 56.50
CA LEU A 11 -122.95 -23.75 57.17
C LEU A 11 -121.76 -24.72 57.23
N THR A 12 -122.00 -26.01 57.48
CA THR A 12 -120.94 -27.04 57.44
C THR A 12 -120.35 -27.21 56.04
N GLU A 13 -121.18 -27.10 55.00
CA GLU A 13 -120.75 -27.22 53.60
C GLU A 13 -119.96 -25.99 53.14
N ILE A 14 -120.36 -24.79 53.57
CA ILE A 14 -119.60 -23.54 53.38
C ILE A 14 -118.25 -23.60 54.12
N LEU A 15 -118.23 -24.06 55.37
CA LEU A 15 -116.99 -24.24 56.14
C LEU A 15 -116.04 -25.22 55.47
N ALA A 16 -116.56 -26.34 54.93
CA ALA A 16 -115.77 -27.30 54.16
C ALA A 16 -115.19 -26.68 52.87
N GLN A 17 -116.00 -25.90 52.14
CA GLN A 17 -115.58 -25.22 50.92
C GLN A 17 -114.50 -24.14 51.19
N VAL A 18 -114.66 -23.38 52.26
CA VAL A 18 -113.67 -22.38 52.72
C VAL A 18 -112.38 -23.09 53.14
N GLY A 19 -112.48 -24.19 53.89
CA GLY A 19 -111.33 -25.01 54.28
C GLY A 19 -110.56 -25.57 53.08
N ALA A 20 -111.27 -26.10 52.08
CA ALA A 20 -110.68 -26.57 50.84
C ALA A 20 -110.00 -25.44 50.04
N SER A 21 -110.63 -24.27 50.00
CA SER A 21 -110.08 -23.09 49.30
C SER A 21 -108.83 -22.55 50.00
N LEU A 22 -108.81 -22.56 51.34
CA LEU A 22 -107.64 -22.18 52.13
C LEU A 22 -106.49 -23.18 51.95
N ALA A 23 -106.78 -24.48 51.93
CA ALA A 23 -105.79 -25.52 51.66
C ALA A 23 -105.17 -25.36 50.26
N ALA A 24 -106.00 -25.11 49.24
CA ALA A 24 -105.52 -24.85 47.87
C ALA A 24 -104.67 -23.58 47.77
N ALA A 25 -105.07 -22.50 48.47
CA ALA A 25 -104.29 -21.26 48.53
C ALA A 25 -102.93 -21.48 49.23
N THR A 26 -102.91 -22.26 50.31
CA THR A 26 -101.68 -22.61 51.04
C THR A 26 -100.73 -23.42 50.16
N GLN A 27 -101.25 -24.42 49.44
CA GLN A 27 -100.46 -25.24 48.52
C GLN A 27 -99.88 -24.39 47.37
N LYS A 28 -100.66 -23.45 46.83
CA LYS A 28 -100.20 -22.53 45.78
C LYS A 28 -99.12 -21.57 46.29
N LEU A 29 -99.25 -21.10 47.53
CA LEU A 29 -98.24 -20.28 48.18
C LEU A 29 -96.93 -21.06 48.37
N GLU A 30 -97.00 -22.29 48.88
CA GLU A 30 -95.81 -23.16 49.01
C GLU A 30 -95.12 -23.42 47.66
N GLN A 31 -95.89 -23.69 46.60
CA GLN A 31 -95.33 -23.85 45.25
C GLN A 31 -94.63 -22.57 44.79
N THR A 32 -95.27 -21.41 45.00
CA THR A 32 -94.70 -20.10 44.63
C THR A 32 -93.42 -19.82 45.39
N THR A 33 -93.38 -20.10 46.70
CA THR A 33 -92.18 -19.95 47.54
C THR A 33 -91.04 -20.85 47.05
N LYS A 34 -91.32 -22.12 46.72
CA LYS A 34 -90.31 -23.03 46.16
C LYS A 34 -89.77 -22.54 44.82
N SER A 35 -90.65 -22.06 43.93
CA SER A 35 -90.23 -21.47 42.65
C SER A 35 -89.38 -20.21 42.83
N LEU A 36 -89.71 -19.36 43.81
CA LEU A 36 -88.94 -18.15 44.11
C LEU A 36 -87.54 -18.49 44.64
N LEU A 37 -87.44 -19.43 45.59
CA LEU A 37 -86.14 -19.89 46.12
C LEU A 37 -85.26 -20.48 45.01
N SER A 38 -85.83 -21.32 44.13
CA SER A 38 -85.10 -21.88 42.99
C SER A 38 -84.64 -20.79 42.01
N SER A 39 -85.45 -19.75 41.79
CA SER A 39 -85.06 -18.59 40.98
C SER A 39 -83.96 -17.77 41.62
N GLU A 40 -83.94 -17.64 42.95
CA GLU A 40 -82.94 -16.90 43.71
C GLU A 40 -81.59 -17.62 43.72
N GLU A 41 -81.59 -18.95 43.88
CA GLU A 41 -80.39 -19.80 43.72
C GLU A 41 -79.81 -19.68 42.30
N SER A 42 -80.67 -19.75 41.28
CA SER A 42 -80.26 -19.60 39.87
C SER A 42 -79.66 -18.22 39.58
N LEU A 43 -80.25 -17.16 40.14
CA LEU A 43 -79.74 -15.80 40.01
C LEU A 43 -78.37 -15.64 40.71
N THR A 44 -78.21 -16.25 41.88
CA THR A 44 -76.95 -16.23 42.63
C THR A 44 -75.84 -16.94 41.84
N SER A 45 -76.12 -18.14 41.32
CA SER A 45 -75.17 -18.87 40.47
C SER A 45 -74.79 -18.08 39.21
N THR A 46 -75.77 -17.38 38.59
CA THR A 46 -75.50 -16.54 37.42
C THR A 46 -74.58 -15.35 37.76
N LYS A 47 -74.77 -14.73 38.93
CA LYS A 47 -73.91 -13.62 39.39
C LYS A 47 -72.48 -14.07 39.66
N GLU A 48 -72.29 -15.23 40.28
CA GLU A 48 -70.96 -15.80 40.53
C GLU A 48 -70.24 -16.12 39.21
N LEU A 49 -70.95 -16.71 38.24
CA LEU A 49 -70.40 -17.00 36.92
C LEU A 49 -70.02 -15.72 36.16
N LEU A 50 -70.84 -14.67 36.26
CA LEU A 50 -70.54 -13.37 35.67
C LEU A 50 -69.28 -12.75 36.29
N ALA A 51 -69.17 -12.75 37.62
CA ALA A 51 -67.99 -12.23 38.33
C ALA A 51 -66.71 -12.96 37.93
N SER A 52 -66.77 -14.30 37.83
CA SER A 52 -65.64 -15.11 37.35
C SER A 52 -65.24 -14.75 35.91
N LYS A 53 -66.21 -14.51 35.02
CA LYS A 53 -65.94 -14.09 33.64
C LYS A 53 -65.37 -12.67 33.55
N GLU A 54 -65.77 -11.77 34.44
CA GLU A 54 -65.19 -10.42 34.52
C GLU A 54 -63.73 -10.46 34.97
N GLU A 55 -63.38 -11.34 35.92
CA GLU A 55 -62.00 -11.55 36.37
C GLU A 55 -61.12 -12.16 35.27
N GLU A 56 -61.60 -13.19 34.57
CA GLU A 56 -60.91 -13.77 33.41
C GLU A 56 -60.65 -12.72 32.31
N LEU A 57 -61.64 -11.86 32.04
CA LEU A 57 -61.51 -10.78 31.06
C LEU A 57 -60.49 -9.72 31.49
N ALA A 58 -60.46 -9.37 32.79
CA ALA A 58 -59.47 -8.43 33.33
C ALA A 58 -58.05 -8.99 33.19
N SER A 59 -57.82 -10.24 33.58
CA SER A 59 -56.54 -10.93 33.42
C SER A 59 -56.08 -10.97 31.96
N THR A 60 -56.99 -11.33 31.04
CA THR A 60 -56.69 -11.36 29.60
C THR A 60 -56.29 -9.97 29.06
N LYS A 61 -56.91 -8.89 29.55
CA LYS A 61 -56.56 -7.51 29.16
C LYS A 61 -55.17 -7.12 29.66
N GLU A 62 -54.80 -7.52 30.86
CA GLU A 62 -53.45 -7.27 31.41
C GLU A 62 -52.38 -8.03 30.62
N GLU A 63 -52.60 -9.31 30.31
CA GLU A 63 -51.70 -10.10 29.46
C GLU A 63 -51.54 -9.47 28.07
N LEU A 64 -52.64 -9.01 27.46
CA LEU A 64 -52.59 -8.34 26.15
C LEU A 64 -51.81 -7.03 26.22
N ALA A 65 -51.95 -6.25 27.29
CA ALA A 65 -51.20 -5.02 27.49
C ALA A 65 -49.69 -5.29 27.64
N SER A 66 -49.32 -6.28 28.46
CA SER A 66 -47.93 -6.72 28.64
C SER A 66 -47.30 -7.21 27.33
N ASN A 67 -48.02 -8.03 26.56
CA ASN A 67 -47.56 -8.50 25.26
C ASN A 67 -47.37 -7.35 24.26
N LYS A 68 -48.23 -6.33 24.29
CA LYS A 68 -48.10 -5.15 23.43
C LYS A 68 -46.87 -4.32 23.78
N GLU A 69 -46.56 -4.17 25.07
CA GLU A 69 -45.36 -3.48 25.53
C GLU A 69 -44.09 -4.25 25.12
N SER A 70 -44.05 -5.56 25.37
CA SER A 70 -42.95 -6.44 24.96
C SER A 70 -42.69 -6.37 23.45
N LEU A 71 -43.74 -6.47 22.63
CA LEU A 71 -43.63 -6.31 21.17
C LEU A 71 -43.09 -4.92 20.77
N GLY A 72 -43.48 -3.88 21.50
CA GLY A 72 -42.97 -2.52 21.31
C GLY A 72 -41.46 -2.42 21.58
N SER A 73 -40.99 -3.05 22.65
CA SER A 73 -39.56 -3.11 23.00
C SER A 73 -38.76 -3.88 21.96
N THR A 74 -39.22 -5.07 21.55
CA THR A 74 -38.56 -5.86 20.50
C THR A 74 -38.46 -5.10 19.17
N LYS A 75 -39.49 -4.33 18.79
CA LYS A 75 -39.45 -3.49 17.59
C LYS A 75 -38.38 -2.41 17.66
N LYS A 76 -38.16 -1.79 18.84
CA LYS A 76 -37.11 -0.78 19.03
C LYS A 76 -35.71 -1.40 18.95
N GLU A 77 -35.50 -2.54 19.59
CA GLU A 77 -34.23 -3.26 19.54
C GLU A 77 -33.88 -3.70 18.10
N LEU A 78 -34.88 -4.19 17.36
CA LEU A 78 -34.70 -4.57 15.96
C LEU A 78 -34.34 -3.36 15.09
N ALA A 79 -34.98 -2.21 15.30
CA ALA A 79 -34.66 -0.98 14.59
C ALA A 79 -33.21 -0.52 14.87
N SER A 80 -32.80 -0.50 16.14
CA SER A 80 -31.43 -0.17 16.54
C SER A 80 -30.40 -1.10 15.90
N THR A 81 -30.66 -2.41 15.93
CA THR A 81 -29.76 -3.40 15.31
C THR A 81 -29.64 -3.18 13.80
N ASN A 82 -30.73 -2.80 13.14
CA ASN A 82 -30.72 -2.52 11.71
C ASN A 82 -29.97 -1.24 11.34
N GLU A 83 -30.03 -0.21 12.19
CA GLU A 83 -29.21 1.00 12.07
C GLU A 83 -27.72 0.68 12.21
N ASP A 84 -27.34 -0.11 13.23
CA ASP A 84 -25.95 -0.54 13.46
C ASP A 84 -25.41 -1.36 12.28
N LEU A 85 -26.22 -2.28 11.74
CA LEU A 85 -25.86 -3.06 10.54
C LEU A 85 -25.67 -2.16 9.31
N THR A 86 -26.48 -1.11 9.16
CA THR A 86 -26.37 -0.16 8.05
C THR A 86 -25.06 0.62 8.15
N LEU A 87 -24.73 1.13 9.34
CA LEU A 87 -23.47 1.82 9.60
C LEU A 87 -22.26 0.90 9.39
N GLY A 88 -22.33 -0.35 9.86
CA GLY A 88 -21.29 -1.35 9.63
C GLY A 88 -21.04 -1.62 8.15
N ASN A 89 -22.10 -1.74 7.35
CA ASN A 89 -22.00 -1.93 5.90
C ASN A 89 -21.39 -0.72 5.19
N GLN A 90 -21.73 0.50 5.61
CA GLN A 90 -21.11 1.73 5.09
C GLN A 90 -19.62 1.75 5.40
N SER A 91 -19.23 1.46 6.64
CA SER A 91 -17.82 1.38 7.05
C SER A 91 -17.05 0.33 6.25
N LEU A 92 -17.64 -0.86 6.03
CA LEU A 92 -17.02 -1.92 5.23
C LEU A 92 -16.81 -1.49 3.78
N THR A 93 -17.77 -0.75 3.20
CA THR A 93 -17.66 -0.21 1.84
C THR A 93 -16.51 0.77 1.73
N SER A 94 -16.40 1.73 2.67
CA SER A 94 -15.28 2.68 2.68
C SER A 94 -13.92 2.01 2.83
N VAL A 95 -13.82 0.96 3.66
CA VAL A 95 -12.57 0.18 3.79
C VAL A 95 -12.20 -0.51 2.48
N LYS A 96 -13.18 -1.07 1.75
CA LYS A 96 -12.93 -1.68 0.44
C LYS A 96 -12.42 -0.67 -0.59
N GLU A 97 -13.01 0.52 -0.63
CA GLU A 97 -12.55 1.59 -1.53
C GLU A 97 -11.11 2.03 -1.22
N LEU A 98 -10.78 2.18 0.07
CA LEU A 98 -9.42 2.49 0.51
C LEU A 98 -8.41 1.40 0.13
N LEU A 99 -8.81 0.13 0.23
CA LEU A 99 -7.97 -1.00 -0.15
C LEU A 99 -7.66 -0.95 -1.65
N VAL A 100 -8.68 -0.78 -2.50
CA VAL A 100 -8.50 -0.66 -3.96
C VAL A 100 -7.57 0.51 -4.30
N SER A 101 -7.77 1.69 -3.70
CA SER A 101 -6.88 2.84 -3.92
C SER A 101 -5.43 2.57 -3.50
N THR A 102 -5.23 1.78 -2.45
CA THR A 102 -3.90 1.41 -1.98
C THR A 102 -3.23 0.42 -2.94
N GLU A 103 -3.97 -0.55 -3.47
CA GLU A 103 -3.49 -1.49 -4.48
C GLU A 103 -3.06 -0.77 -5.77
N GLU A 104 -3.84 0.20 -6.25
CA GLU A 104 -3.50 1.01 -7.43
C GLU A 104 -2.21 1.82 -7.23
N LYS A 105 -2.05 2.43 -6.05
CA LYS A 105 -0.81 3.16 -5.69
C LYS A 105 0.39 2.24 -5.65
N LEU A 106 0.24 1.04 -5.08
CA LEU A 106 1.30 0.05 -5.01
C LEU A 106 1.70 -0.45 -6.41
N ALA A 107 0.74 -0.73 -7.28
CA ALA A 107 1.00 -1.11 -8.66
C ALA A 107 1.78 -0.01 -9.41
N SER A 108 1.38 1.25 -9.25
CA SER A 108 2.05 2.40 -9.86
C SER A 108 3.49 2.58 -9.36
N ALA A 109 3.71 2.39 -8.05
CA ALA A 109 5.04 2.45 -7.46
C ALA A 109 5.96 1.32 -7.98
N ASN A 110 5.42 0.10 -8.11
CA ASN A 110 6.16 -1.03 -8.66
C ASN A 110 6.55 -0.82 -10.13
N GLN A 111 5.65 -0.24 -10.94
CA GLN A 111 5.96 0.10 -12.32
C GLN A 111 7.08 1.16 -12.40
N SER A 112 7.00 2.21 -11.59
CA SER A 112 8.05 3.25 -11.52
C SER A 112 9.40 2.66 -11.11
N LEU A 113 9.41 1.77 -10.12
CA LEU A 113 10.63 1.09 -9.68
C LEU A 113 11.24 0.22 -10.79
N ALA A 114 10.41 -0.49 -11.55
CA ALA A 114 10.86 -1.28 -12.70
C ALA A 114 11.52 -0.40 -13.77
N SER A 115 10.89 0.74 -14.12
CA SER A 115 11.45 1.71 -15.08
C SER A 115 12.78 2.29 -14.59
N THR A 116 12.89 2.69 -13.32
CA THR A 116 14.16 3.20 -12.77
C THR A 116 15.26 2.13 -12.77
N LYS A 117 14.91 0.85 -12.55
CA LYS A 117 15.87 -0.25 -12.63
C LYS A 117 16.40 -0.41 -14.06
N GLU A 118 15.50 -0.36 -15.05
CA GLU A 118 15.87 -0.44 -16.47
C GLU A 118 16.77 0.73 -16.88
N GLU A 119 16.42 1.96 -16.52
CA GLU A 119 17.25 3.15 -16.78
C GLU A 119 18.65 3.04 -16.14
N ARG A 120 18.73 2.49 -14.92
CA ARG A 120 20.00 2.25 -14.24
C ARG A 120 20.86 1.22 -14.99
N GLU A 121 20.25 0.16 -15.51
CA GLU A 121 20.95 -0.87 -16.27
C GLU A 121 21.43 -0.35 -17.63
N GLN A 122 20.61 0.46 -18.30
CA GLN A 122 20.99 1.15 -19.54
C GLN A 122 22.16 2.13 -19.31
N THR A 123 22.09 2.96 -18.26
CA THR A 123 23.16 3.91 -17.92
C THR A 123 24.45 3.20 -17.50
N ALA A 124 24.36 2.10 -16.74
CA ALA A 124 25.52 1.28 -16.41
C ALA A 124 26.18 0.69 -17.66
N SER A 125 25.38 0.16 -18.59
CA SER A 125 25.86 -0.39 -19.86
C SER A 125 26.51 0.69 -20.74
N ALA A 126 25.87 1.86 -20.85
CA ALA A 126 26.42 3.00 -21.59
C ALA A 126 27.75 3.50 -21.00
N LEU A 127 27.86 3.54 -19.66
CA LEU A 127 29.09 3.90 -18.98
C LEU A 127 30.19 2.87 -19.23
N GLN A 128 29.88 1.57 -19.16
CA GLN A 128 30.84 0.52 -19.49
C GLN A 128 31.32 0.62 -20.94
N GLN A 129 30.42 0.88 -21.88
CA GLN A 129 30.79 1.06 -23.28
C GLN A 129 31.67 2.29 -23.48
N SER A 130 31.31 3.44 -22.90
CA SER A 130 32.11 4.66 -22.98
C SER A 130 33.52 4.48 -22.41
N LYS A 131 33.67 3.71 -21.32
CA LYS A 131 35.00 3.35 -20.78
C LYS A 131 35.81 2.51 -21.77
N LYS A 132 35.20 1.52 -22.43
CA LYS A 132 35.86 0.70 -23.46
C LYS A 132 36.30 1.56 -24.64
N ASP A 133 35.42 2.42 -25.15
CA ASP A 133 35.73 3.33 -26.26
C ASP A 133 36.89 4.28 -25.91
N ALA A 134 36.90 4.81 -24.68
CA ALA A 134 37.98 5.65 -24.19
C ALA A 134 39.32 4.91 -24.09
N ILE A 135 39.30 3.65 -23.64
CA ILE A 135 40.50 2.79 -23.62
C ILE A 135 41.02 2.57 -25.05
N GLU A 136 40.15 2.22 -25.99
CA GLU A 136 40.55 1.99 -27.39
C GLU A 136 41.14 3.26 -28.02
N MET A 137 40.51 4.41 -27.81
CA MET A 137 41.01 5.70 -28.27
C MET A 137 42.41 6.02 -27.68
N LEU A 138 42.59 5.84 -26.37
CA LEU A 138 43.89 6.08 -25.74
C LEU A 138 44.97 5.10 -26.24
N LYS A 139 44.62 3.82 -26.44
CA LYS A 139 45.53 2.82 -27.02
C LYS A 139 45.98 3.23 -28.44
N ALA A 140 45.05 3.68 -29.29
CA ALA A 140 45.37 4.18 -30.63
C ALA A 140 46.26 5.43 -30.59
N GLN A 141 45.97 6.38 -29.69
CA GLN A 141 46.78 7.58 -29.52
C GLN A 141 48.21 7.25 -29.04
N ILE A 142 48.36 6.30 -28.10
CA ILE A 142 49.67 5.82 -27.65
C ILE A 142 50.43 5.17 -28.81
N ALA A 143 49.78 4.35 -29.63
CA ALA A 143 50.41 3.68 -30.78
C ALA A 143 50.97 4.70 -31.77
N SER A 144 50.16 5.67 -32.20
CA SER A 144 50.61 6.76 -33.07
C SER A 144 51.74 7.59 -32.44
N ARG A 145 51.63 7.94 -31.15
CA ARG A 145 52.68 8.71 -30.46
C ARG A 145 53.98 7.93 -30.30
N ASN A 146 53.92 6.61 -30.20
CA ASN A 146 55.12 5.77 -30.18
C ASN A 146 55.86 5.84 -31.49
N GLU A 147 55.16 5.82 -32.62
CA GLU A 147 55.76 5.99 -33.95
C GLU A 147 56.46 7.35 -34.05
N ASP A 148 55.80 8.44 -33.61
CA ASP A 148 56.40 9.78 -33.56
C ASP A 148 57.67 9.83 -32.68
N ILE A 149 57.62 9.22 -31.49
CA ILE A 149 58.77 9.16 -30.57
C ILE A 149 59.93 8.42 -31.23
N VAL A 150 59.69 7.24 -31.83
CA VAL A 150 60.73 6.44 -32.49
C VAL A 150 61.36 7.22 -33.64
N MET A 151 60.56 7.90 -34.47
CA MET A 151 61.07 8.74 -35.55
C MET A 151 61.91 9.91 -35.03
N ALA A 152 61.46 10.59 -33.97
CA ALA A 152 62.16 11.71 -33.37
C ALA A 152 63.46 11.30 -32.66
N GLU A 153 63.48 10.14 -32.00
CA GLU A 153 64.68 9.55 -31.41
C GLU A 153 65.69 9.20 -32.47
N LYS A 154 65.27 8.54 -33.56
CA LYS A 154 66.16 8.24 -34.69
C LYS A 154 66.78 9.52 -35.27
N ALA A 155 65.99 10.55 -35.51
CA ALA A 155 66.49 11.83 -36.02
C ALA A 155 67.50 12.50 -35.06
N ARG A 156 67.30 12.34 -33.75
CA ARG A 156 68.24 12.83 -32.74
C ARG A 156 69.54 12.02 -32.75
N ASP A 157 69.45 10.70 -32.82
CA ASP A 157 70.62 9.82 -32.83
C ASP A 157 71.43 10.00 -34.13
N ASP A 158 70.76 10.17 -35.27
CA ASP A 158 71.40 10.52 -36.56
C ASP A 158 72.11 11.89 -36.47
N SER A 159 71.47 12.89 -35.84
CA SER A 159 72.08 14.21 -35.61
C SER A 159 73.28 14.17 -34.66
N GLU A 160 73.24 13.32 -33.63
CA GLU A 160 74.34 13.13 -32.69
C GLU A 160 75.54 12.44 -33.37
N TYR A 161 75.26 11.45 -34.22
CA TYR A 161 76.27 10.81 -35.06
C TYR A 161 76.94 11.81 -36.01
N ASP A 162 76.15 12.66 -36.69
CA ASP A 162 76.68 13.70 -37.57
C ASP A 162 77.58 14.68 -36.81
N GLN A 163 77.17 15.12 -35.60
CA GLN A 163 77.99 15.96 -34.73
C GLN A 163 79.32 15.28 -34.33
N GLU A 164 79.30 13.99 -34.00
CA GLU A 164 80.50 13.22 -33.66
C GLU A 164 81.47 13.10 -34.86
N ILE A 165 80.93 12.88 -36.06
CA ILE A 165 81.72 12.79 -37.30
C ILE A 165 82.32 14.17 -37.68
N ILE A 166 81.54 15.24 -37.61
CA ILE A 166 82.00 16.62 -37.82
C ILE A 166 83.11 16.96 -36.82
N GLY A 167 82.89 16.66 -35.54
CA GLY A 167 83.88 16.83 -34.47
C GLY A 167 85.18 16.12 -34.77
N ARG A 168 85.13 14.81 -35.06
CA ARG A 168 86.34 14.00 -35.36
C ARG A 168 87.06 14.48 -36.63
N ARG A 169 86.33 14.75 -37.73
CA ARG A 169 86.93 15.11 -39.01
C ARG A 169 87.58 16.50 -38.99
N LEU A 170 87.00 17.45 -38.27
CA LEU A 170 87.50 18.84 -38.23
C LEU A 170 88.57 19.06 -37.15
N GLN A 171 88.79 18.13 -36.22
CA GLN A 171 89.86 18.22 -35.21
C GLN A 171 91.27 17.91 -35.77
N LEU A 172 91.38 17.27 -36.94
CA LEU A 172 92.64 16.98 -37.66
C LEU A 172 93.77 16.36 -36.80
N SER A 173 93.44 15.68 -35.70
CA SER A 173 94.42 15.17 -34.74
C SER A 173 95.37 14.16 -35.40
N GLY A 174 96.63 14.57 -35.62
CA GLY A 174 97.68 13.74 -36.23
C GLY A 174 98.22 14.21 -37.59
N ASP A 175 97.63 15.23 -38.23
CA ASP A 175 98.12 15.75 -39.52
C ASP A 175 99.31 16.69 -39.32
N ALA A 176 100.53 16.25 -39.69
CA ALA A 176 101.78 16.99 -39.44
C ALA A 176 101.96 18.23 -40.35
N ASP A 177 101.20 18.30 -41.46
CA ASP A 177 101.33 19.34 -42.49
C ASP A 177 100.33 20.51 -42.34
N VAL A 178 99.49 20.51 -41.30
CA VAL A 178 98.46 21.55 -41.09
C VAL A 178 98.94 22.59 -40.06
N PRO A 179 99.02 23.89 -40.42
CA PRO A 179 99.39 24.97 -39.51
C PRO A 179 98.51 25.04 -38.25
N ASP A 180 99.13 25.23 -37.08
CA ASP A 180 98.43 25.30 -35.79
C ASP A 180 97.29 26.33 -35.77
N LYS A 181 97.46 27.46 -36.46
CA LYS A 181 96.43 28.51 -36.55
C LYS A 181 95.18 28.05 -37.30
N LEU A 182 95.34 27.24 -38.35
CA LEU A 182 94.20 26.68 -39.10
C LEU A 182 93.53 25.57 -38.29
N ARG A 183 94.31 24.76 -37.58
CA ARG A 183 93.79 23.74 -36.64
C ARG A 183 92.92 24.37 -35.55
N GLU A 184 93.37 25.48 -34.97
CA GLU A 184 92.61 26.25 -33.97
C GLU A 184 91.30 26.80 -34.56
N GLN A 185 91.35 27.44 -35.74
CA GLN A 185 90.15 27.99 -36.38
C GLN A 185 89.13 26.92 -36.79
N LEU A 186 89.59 25.77 -37.30
CA LEU A 186 88.73 24.62 -37.63
C LEU A 186 88.10 24.00 -36.38
N GLY A 187 88.85 23.94 -35.26
CA GLY A 187 88.31 23.50 -33.97
C GLY A 187 87.20 24.41 -33.45
N ILE A 188 87.40 25.74 -33.52
CA ILE A 188 86.38 26.72 -33.14
C ILE A 188 85.13 26.57 -34.03
N PHE A 189 85.31 26.53 -35.36
CA PHE A 189 84.21 26.38 -36.30
C PHE A 189 83.43 25.08 -36.10
N SER A 190 84.12 23.96 -35.86
CA SER A 190 83.50 22.67 -35.54
C SER A 190 82.63 22.74 -34.29
N ASN A 191 83.14 23.37 -33.23
CA ASN A 191 82.40 23.54 -31.98
C ASN A 191 81.16 24.45 -32.15
N ASP A 192 81.30 25.56 -32.87
CA ASP A 192 80.19 26.48 -33.16
C ASP A 192 79.10 25.78 -33.97
N LEU A 193 79.48 25.03 -35.03
CA LEU A 193 78.55 24.27 -35.85
C LEU A 193 77.82 23.18 -35.06
N CYS A 194 78.53 22.42 -34.21
CA CYS A 194 77.90 21.44 -33.32
C CYS A 194 76.96 22.11 -32.30
N SER A 195 77.31 23.30 -31.81
CA SER A 195 76.45 24.07 -30.89
C SER A 195 75.16 24.53 -31.55
N GLU A 196 75.22 25.04 -32.79
CA GLU A 196 74.04 25.44 -33.57
C GLU A 196 73.10 24.25 -33.83
N ILE A 197 73.66 23.09 -34.21
CA ILE A 197 72.87 21.86 -34.40
C ILE A 197 72.22 21.43 -33.06
N ALA A 198 72.93 21.50 -31.94
CA ALA A 198 72.35 21.19 -30.63
C ALA A 198 71.19 22.14 -30.26
N ILE A 199 71.31 23.43 -30.55
CA ILE A 199 70.25 24.43 -30.32
C ILE A 199 69.01 24.11 -31.17
N THR A 200 69.20 23.79 -32.45
CA THR A 200 68.09 23.45 -33.36
C THR A 200 67.38 22.15 -32.97
N MET A 201 68.09 21.20 -32.36
CA MET A 201 67.54 19.93 -31.88
C MET A 201 66.93 19.99 -30.47
N ALA A 202 67.15 21.06 -29.71
CA ALA A 202 66.63 21.21 -28.35
C ALA A 202 65.08 21.20 -28.24
N PRO A 203 64.29 21.77 -29.18
CA PRO A 203 62.83 21.65 -29.18
C PRO A 203 62.35 20.23 -29.42
N LEU A 204 63.02 19.47 -30.30
CA LEU A 204 62.70 18.07 -30.56
C LEU A 204 62.92 17.22 -29.31
N SER A 205 64.08 17.39 -28.66
CA SER A 205 64.41 16.70 -27.41
C SER A 205 63.39 16.96 -26.30
N ARG A 206 62.98 18.23 -26.12
CA ARG A 206 61.93 18.60 -25.16
C ARG A 206 60.57 17.97 -25.50
N SER A 207 60.24 17.88 -26.78
CA SER A 207 58.99 17.28 -27.26
C SER A 207 58.96 15.77 -27.00
N VAL A 208 60.06 15.06 -27.28
CA VAL A 208 60.20 13.63 -27.00
C VAL A 208 60.02 13.34 -25.51
N THR A 209 60.67 14.11 -24.61
CA THR A 209 60.49 13.94 -23.16
C THR A 209 59.03 14.14 -22.74
N ARG A 210 58.38 15.18 -23.26
CA ARG A 210 56.96 15.44 -22.97
C ARG A 210 56.06 14.30 -23.44
N TRP A 211 56.27 13.81 -24.66
CA TRP A 211 55.46 12.72 -25.22
C TRP A 211 55.63 11.41 -24.46
N LYS A 212 56.85 11.11 -23.98
CA LYS A 212 57.10 9.96 -23.11
C LYS A 212 56.34 10.06 -21.79
N GLU A 213 56.23 11.25 -21.21
CA GLU A 213 55.47 11.44 -19.97
C GLU A 213 53.97 11.32 -20.20
N GLN A 214 53.44 11.98 -21.23
CA GLN A 214 52.03 11.86 -21.64
C GLN A 214 51.63 10.40 -21.92
N LYS A 215 52.54 9.60 -22.50
CA LYS A 215 52.33 8.16 -22.70
C LYS A 215 52.17 7.42 -21.37
N LYS A 216 53.03 7.69 -20.37
CA LYS A 216 52.91 7.04 -19.05
C LYS A 216 51.60 7.38 -18.37
N GLU A 217 51.18 8.65 -18.44
CA GLU A 217 49.89 9.10 -17.91
C GLU A 217 48.72 8.39 -18.59
N ALA A 218 48.74 8.29 -19.93
CA ALA A 218 47.70 7.60 -20.69
C ALA A 218 47.64 6.10 -20.35
N ILE A 219 48.78 5.44 -20.18
CA ILE A 219 48.83 4.03 -19.72
C ILE A 219 48.21 3.89 -18.32
N ALA A 220 48.53 4.79 -17.40
CA ALA A 220 47.96 4.76 -16.05
C ALA A 220 46.44 4.95 -16.06
N ILE A 221 45.91 5.79 -16.96
CA ILE A 221 44.47 5.99 -17.15
C ILE A 221 43.82 4.70 -17.70
N ILE A 222 44.43 4.07 -18.72
CA ILE A 222 43.94 2.81 -19.28
C ILE A 222 43.84 1.73 -18.19
N VAL A 223 44.91 1.50 -17.43
CA VAL A 223 44.93 0.50 -16.36
C VAL A 223 43.83 0.75 -15.33
N ARG A 224 43.59 2.03 -14.97
CA ARG A 224 42.50 2.40 -14.07
C ARG A 224 41.13 2.07 -14.66
N LEU A 225 40.90 2.41 -15.93
CA LEU A 225 39.61 2.15 -16.59
C LEU A 225 39.35 0.64 -16.78
N GLU A 226 40.39 -0.13 -17.10
CA GLU A 226 40.31 -1.60 -17.21
C GLU A 226 39.95 -2.23 -15.86
N SER A 227 40.60 -1.81 -14.76
CA SER A 227 40.24 -2.26 -13.40
C SER A 227 38.80 -1.93 -13.02
N GLN A 228 38.26 -0.78 -13.48
CA GLN A 228 36.86 -0.41 -13.24
C GLN A 228 35.85 -1.18 -14.11
N LEU A 229 36.28 -1.89 -15.14
CA LEU A 229 35.43 -2.76 -15.95
C LEU A 229 35.39 -4.20 -15.41
N GLU A 230 36.40 -4.59 -14.63
CA GLU A 230 36.53 -5.91 -14.00
C GLU A 230 35.83 -5.99 -12.63
N SER A 231 35.55 -4.85 -12.00
CA SER A 231 34.81 -4.72 -10.72
C SER A 231 33.31 -4.60 -10.91
#